data_AF-A0A965XNK0-F1
#
_entry.id   AF-A0A965XNK0-F1
#
_cell.length_a   1.000
_cell.length_b   1.000
_cell.length_c   1.000
_cell.angle_alpha   90.00
_cell.angle_beta   90.00
_cell.angle_gamma   90.00
#
_symmetry.space_group_name_H-M   'P 1'
#
loop_
_entity.id
_entity.type
_entity.pdbx_description
1 polymer ?
#
loop_
_entity_poly.entity_id
_entity_poly.type
_entity_poly.pdbx_seq_one_letter_code
_entity_poly.pdbx_strand_id
1 'polypeptide(L)'
;MNFQIYSFLLGLFAAFLTRNVWDYRVNTTRPNHDRMGAEINWHVGFGVAWIPVILAASLHDQAPWWTAITVLALTPVASFAALLLLRFLLTISRRILHR
;
A
#
# COMPACT_ATOMS: atom_id res chain seq x y z
N MET A 1 -12.68 23.47 -5.79
CA MET A 1 -12.12 23.10 -4.47
C MET A 1 -11.79 21.60 -4.39
N ASN A 2 -12.65 20.71 -4.89
CA ASN A 2 -12.51 19.26 -4.77
C ASN A 2 -11.24 18.67 -5.42
N PHE A 3 -10.78 19.19 -6.58
CA PHE A 3 -9.59 18.67 -7.27
C PHE A 3 -8.29 18.75 -6.44
N GLN A 4 -8.09 19.84 -5.69
CA GLN A 4 -6.90 20.01 -4.84
C GLN A 4 -6.89 19.01 -3.69
N ILE A 5 -8.06 18.74 -3.10
CA ILE A 5 -8.23 17.78 -2.00
C ILE A 5 -7.92 16.36 -2.48
N TYR A 6 -8.48 15.93 -3.63
CA TYR A 6 -8.18 14.59 -4.17
C TYR A 6 -6.72 14.42 -4.54
N SER A 7 -6.11 15.43 -5.15
CA SER A 7 -4.68 15.39 -5.51
C SER A 7 -3.79 15.28 -4.26
N PHE A 8 -4.14 15.99 -3.19
CA PHE A 8 -3.46 15.90 -1.90
C PHE A 8 -3.61 14.50 -1.27
N LEU A 9 -4.82 13.97 -1.22
CA LEU A 9 -5.09 12.63 -0.66
C LEU A 9 -4.39 11.52 -1.45
N LEU A 10 -4.35 11.64 -2.78
CA LEU A 10 -3.60 10.72 -3.64
C LEU A 10 -2.09 10.82 -3.37
N GLY A 11 -1.57 12.04 -3.18
CA GLY A 11 -0.18 12.26 -2.78
C GLY A 11 0.16 11.61 -1.44
N LEU A 12 -0.72 11.73 -0.44
CA LEU A 12 -0.56 11.06 0.86
C LEU A 12 -0.57 9.53 0.72
N PHE A 13 -1.49 8.97 -0.08
CA PHE A 13 -1.51 7.54 -0.37
C PHE A 13 -0.17 7.08 -0.97
N ALA A 14 0.34 7.78 -1.98
CA ALA A 14 1.60 7.46 -2.62
C ALA A 14 2.79 7.54 -1.65
N ALA A 15 2.81 8.55 -0.76
CA ALA A 15 3.85 8.69 0.26
C ALA A 15 3.85 7.54 1.27
N PHE A 16 2.68 7.21 1.84
CA PHE A 16 2.54 6.08 2.77
C PHE A 16 2.85 4.75 2.12
N LEU A 17 2.39 4.53 0.88
CA LEU A 17 2.66 3.32 0.13
C LEU A 17 4.17 3.16 -0.12
N THR A 18 4.84 4.24 -0.55
CA THR A 18 6.29 4.24 -0.78
C THR A 18 7.05 3.94 0.51
N ARG A 19 6.64 4.55 1.63
CA ARG A 19 7.22 4.28 2.94
C ARG A 19 7.04 2.81 3.35
N ASN A 20 5.85 2.24 3.17
CA ASN A 20 5.56 0.85 3.51
C ASN A 20 6.38 -0.14 2.66
N VAL A 21 6.53 0.13 1.36
CA VAL A 21 7.41 -0.63 0.45
C VAL A 21 8.87 -0.57 0.89
N TRP A 22 9.34 0.62 1.28
CA TRP A 22 10.69 0.80 1.78
C TRP A 22 10.92 0.00 3.07
N ASP A 23 10.02 0.12 4.04
CA ASP A 23 10.12 -0.56 5.33
C ASP A 23 10.08 -2.09 5.15
N TYR A 24 9.21 -2.60 4.26
CA TYR A 24 9.18 -4.02 3.91
C TYR A 24 10.50 -4.50 3.29
N ARG A 25 11.07 -3.74 2.35
CA ARG A 25 12.36 -4.08 1.74
C ARG A 25 13.47 -4.12 2.78
N VAL A 26 13.57 -3.11 3.64
CA VAL A 26 14.61 -3.05 4.69
C VAL A 26 14.45 -4.22 5.65
N ASN A 27 13.21 -4.51 6.07
CA ASN A 27 12.96 -5.61 6.99
C ASN A 27 13.27 -6.96 6.36
N THR A 28 13.06 -7.18 5.07
CA THR A 28 13.29 -8.48 4.39
C THR A 28 14.68 -8.68 3.79
N THR A 29 15.57 -7.69 3.92
CA THR A 29 16.96 -7.76 3.41
C THR A 29 18.00 -7.98 4.50
N ARG A 30 17.62 -7.87 5.77
CA ARG A 30 18.54 -8.05 6.91
C ARG A 30 18.84 -9.54 7.17
N PRO A 31 20.05 -9.88 7.66
CA PRO A 31 20.46 -11.26 7.96
C PRO A 31 19.54 -11.96 8.99
N ASN A 32 19.06 -11.22 10.00
CA ASN A 32 18.13 -11.71 11.03
C ASN A 32 16.71 -11.17 10.80
N HIS A 33 16.19 -11.29 9.57
CA HIS A 33 14.87 -10.75 9.30
C HIS A 33 13.75 -11.65 9.81
N ASP A 34 12.88 -11.06 10.63
CA ASP A 34 11.58 -11.63 10.95
C ASP A 34 10.63 -11.42 9.77
N ARG A 35 10.49 -12.47 8.96
CA ARG A 35 9.60 -12.46 7.79
C ARG A 35 8.14 -12.31 8.20
N MET A 36 7.72 -12.94 9.30
CA MET A 36 6.35 -12.86 9.78
C MET A 36 6.04 -11.45 10.27
N GLY A 37 6.94 -10.85 11.06
CA GLY A 37 6.83 -9.45 11.49
C GLY A 37 6.83 -8.46 10.33
N ALA A 38 7.63 -8.68 9.28
CA ALA A 38 7.62 -7.86 8.07
C ALA A 38 6.29 -7.95 7.30
N GLU A 39 5.66 -9.12 7.25
CA GLU A 39 4.35 -9.33 6.61
C GLU A 39 3.21 -8.69 7.41
N ILE A 40 3.23 -8.80 8.74
CA ILE A 40 2.25 -8.11 9.60
C ILE A 40 2.38 -6.59 9.42
N ASN A 41 3.61 -6.06 9.50
CA ASN A 41 3.86 -4.63 9.30
C ASN A 41 3.46 -4.16 7.89
N TRP A 42 3.64 -5.00 6.87
CA TRP A 42 3.16 -4.70 5.52
C TRP A 42 1.64 -4.48 5.49
N HIS A 43 0.87 -5.41 6.04
CA HIS A 43 -0.59 -5.31 6.03
C HIS A 43 -1.10 -4.13 6.84
N VAL A 44 -0.49 -3.85 8.00
CA VAL A 44 -0.81 -2.67 8.83
C VAL A 44 -0.46 -1.38 8.09
N GLY A 45 0.77 -1.25 7.58
CA GLY A 45 1.21 -0.06 6.85
C GLY A 45 0.41 0.18 5.57
N PHE A 46 -0.02 -0.90 4.90
CA PHE A 46 -0.86 -0.81 3.71
C PHE A 46 -2.27 -0.35 4.10
N GLY A 47 -2.83 -0.88 5.19
CA GLY A 47 -4.10 -0.41 5.74
C GLY A 47 -4.08 1.09 6.06
N VAL A 48 -2.99 1.59 6.65
CA VAL A 48 -2.79 3.03 6.88
C VAL A 48 -2.73 3.81 5.56
N ALA A 49 -2.06 3.30 4.53
CA ALA A 49 -2.03 3.95 3.22
C ALA A 49 -3.43 4.09 2.62
N TRP A 50 -4.35 3.13 2.82
CA TRP A 50 -5.72 3.21 2.28
C TRP A 50 -6.60 4.29 2.89
N ILE A 51 -6.27 4.81 4.08
CA ILE A 51 -7.07 5.83 4.76
C ILE A 51 -7.32 7.05 3.84
N PRO A 52 -6.30 7.67 3.22
CA PRO A 52 -6.49 8.72 2.22
C PRO A 52 -7.42 8.35 1.05
N VAL A 53 -7.38 7.11 0.58
CA VAL A 53 -8.20 6.64 -0.55
C VAL A 53 -9.67 6.48 -0.14
N ILE A 54 -9.91 5.94 1.06
CA ILE A 54 -11.26 5.83 1.64
C ILE A 54 -11.86 7.21 1.91
N LEU A 55 -11.05 8.15 2.40
CA LEU A 55 -11.44 9.55 2.57
C LEU A 55 -11.77 10.21 1.22
N ALA A 56 -10.94 9.99 0.20
CA ALA A 56 -11.20 10.52 -1.14
C ALA A 56 -12.51 9.99 -1.73
N ALA A 57 -12.80 8.70 -1.55
CA ALA A 57 -14.05 8.08 -1.99
C ALA A 57 -15.27 8.64 -1.22
N SER A 58 -15.14 8.87 0.08
CA SER A 58 -16.21 9.40 0.95
C SER A 58 -16.52 10.88 0.67
N LEU A 59 -15.52 11.65 0.24
CA LEU A 59 -15.66 13.07 -0.08
C LEU A 59 -16.03 13.33 -1.54
N HIS A 60 -16.35 12.29 -2.32
CA HIS A 60 -16.73 12.44 -3.71
C HIS A 60 -18.24 12.56 -3.84
N ASP A 61 -18.72 13.77 -4.12
CA ASP A 61 -20.15 14.13 -4.13
C ASP A 61 -21.00 13.25 -5.07
N GLN A 62 -20.40 12.70 -6.13
CA GLN A 62 -21.07 11.80 -7.09
C GLN A 62 -20.87 10.32 -6.77
N ALA A 63 -20.01 9.98 -5.82
CA ALA A 63 -19.80 8.59 -5.46
C ALA A 63 -20.93 8.15 -4.52
N PRO A 64 -21.62 7.05 -4.83
CA PRO A 64 -22.60 6.51 -3.90
C PRO A 64 -21.90 6.03 -2.62
N TRP A 65 -22.59 6.12 -1.48
CA TRP A 65 -22.06 5.79 -0.15
C TRP A 65 -21.43 4.38 -0.06
N TRP A 66 -21.93 3.42 -0.85
CA TRP A 66 -21.40 2.05 -0.89
C TRP A 66 -20.01 1.95 -1.54
N THR A 67 -19.54 3.00 -2.24
CA THR A 67 -18.20 3.07 -2.82
C THR A 67 -17.14 2.95 -1.72
N ALA A 68 -17.29 3.71 -0.63
CA ALA A 68 -16.34 3.65 0.49
C ALA A 68 -16.29 2.27 1.15
N ILE A 69 -17.45 1.60 1.26
CA ILE A 69 -17.55 0.23 1.80
C ILE A 69 -16.86 -0.77 0.87
N THR A 70 -17.05 -0.62 -0.44
CA THR A 70 -16.42 -1.48 -1.44
C THR A 70 -14.90 -1.31 -1.42
N VAL A 71 -14.41 -0.07 -1.32
CA VAL A 71 -12.97 0.22 -1.17
C VAL A 71 -12.41 -0.42 0.10
N LEU A 72 -13.13 -0.32 1.22
CA LEU A 72 -12.72 -0.95 2.48
C LEU A 72 -12.67 -2.48 2.36
N ALA A 73 -13.67 -3.11 1.73
CA ALA A 73 -13.72 -4.55 1.54
C ALA A 73 -12.62 -5.08 0.59
N LEU A 74 -12.22 -4.29 -0.40
CA LEU A 74 -11.17 -4.64 -1.36
C LEU A 74 -9.75 -4.37 -0.83
N THR A 75 -9.62 -3.58 0.25
CA THR A 75 -8.33 -3.20 0.83
C THR A 75 -7.44 -4.42 1.20
N PRO A 76 -7.95 -5.48 1.87
CA PRO A 76 -7.14 -6.66 2.18
C PRO A 76 -6.66 -7.38 0.91
N VAL A 77 -7.55 -7.55 -0.08
CA VAL A 77 -7.23 -8.23 -1.35
C VAL A 77 -6.14 -7.47 -2.10
N ALA A 78 -6.27 -6.14 -2.19
CA ALA A 78 -5.27 -5.28 -2.82
C ALA A 78 -3.93 -5.30 -2.05
N SER A 79 -3.95 -5.35 -0.71
CA SER A 79 -2.76 -5.48 0.13
C SER A 79 -1.98 -6.76 -0.14
N PHE A 80 -2.69 -7.89 -0.26
CA PHE A 80 -2.07 -9.17 -0.61
C PHE A 80 -1.53 -9.18 -2.05
N ALA A 81 -2.29 -8.69 -3.02
CA ALA A 81 -1.85 -8.62 -4.41
C ALA A 81 -0.58 -7.76 -4.57
N ALA A 82 -0.56 -6.60 -3.91
CA ALA A 82 0.61 -5.72 -3.90
C ALA A 82 1.83 -6.35 -3.24
N LEU A 83 1.64 -7.13 -2.16
CA LEU A 83 2.72 -7.88 -1.52
C LEU A 83 3.35 -8.91 -2.46
N LEU A 84 2.51 -9.69 -3.15
CA LEU A 84 2.95 -10.72 -4.10
C LEU A 84 3.75 -10.08 -5.24
N LEU A 85 3.25 -8.97 -5.80
CA LEU A 85 3.95 -8.22 -6.82
C LEU A 85 5.30 -7.69 -6.32
N LEU A 86 5.35 -7.12 -5.11
CA LEU A 86 6.58 -6.61 -4.53
C LEU A 86 7.63 -7.71 -4.35
N ARG A 87 7.23 -8.88 -3.86
CA ARG A 87 8.13 -10.05 -3.73
C ARG A 87 8.68 -10.50 -5.08
N PHE A 88 7.83 -10.54 -6.10
CA PHE A 88 8.24 -10.89 -7.46
C PHE A 88 9.29 -9.91 -7.98
N LEU A 89 9.06 -8.60 -7.83
CA LEU A 89 10.01 -7.55 -8.24
C LEU A 89 11.34 -7.63 -7.46
N LEU A 90 11.29 -7.85 -6.15
CA LEU A 90 12.49 -8.04 -5.32
C LEU A 90 13.27 -9.29 -5.71
N THR A 91 12.57 -10.36 -6.11
CA THR A 91 13.23 -11.59 -6.60
C THR A 91 13.93 -11.35 -7.93
N ILE A 92 13.28 -10.67 -8.87
CA ILE A 92 13.87 -10.34 -10.18
C ILE A 92 15.08 -9.43 -10.01
N SER A 93 14.95 -8.35 -9.23
CA SER A 93 16.05 -7.41 -9.03
C SER A 93 17.30 -8.07 -8.43
N ARG A 94 17.13 -8.98 -7.46
CA ARG A 94 18.25 -9.77 -6.92
C ARG A 94 18.91 -10.66 -7.99
N ARG A 95 18.13 -11.31 -8.85
CA ARG A 95 18.68 -12.14 -9.94
C ARG A 95 19.47 -11.33 -10.96
N ILE A 96 19.05 -10.09 -11.24
CA ILE A 96 19.74 -9.19 -12.15
C ILE A 96 21.04 -8.66 -11.52
N LEU A 97 21.02 -8.29 -10.24
CA LEU A 97 22.19 -7.70 -9.56
C LEU A 97 23.35 -8.68 -9.30
N HIS A 98 23.07 -9.98 -9.27
CA HIS A 98 24.07 -11.03 -9.02
C HIS A 98 24.54 -11.75 -10.30
N ARG A 99 24.20 -11.23 -11.48
CA ARG A 99 24.77 -11.60 -12.77
C ARG A 99 25.79 -10.56 -13.19
#